data_AF-A0A379FFF2-F1
#
_entry.id   AF-A0A379FFF2-F1
#
_cell.length_a   1.000
_cell.length_b   1.000
_cell.length_c   1.000
_cell.angle_alpha   90.00
_cell.angle_beta   90.00
_cell.angle_gamma   90.00
#
_symmetry.space_group_name_H-M   'P 1'
#
loop_
_entity.id
_entity.type
_entity.pdbx_description
1 polymer ?
#
loop_
_entity_poly.entity_id
_entity_poly.type
_entity_poly.pdbx_seq_one_letter_code
_entity_poly.pdbx_strand_id
1 'polypeptide(L)'
;MKVITPSQTWVSTINIITLLGAEPVMVDIDRDTLMVSAESVKKAITPRTKAIIPVHYAGAPCDLDALRAIADEAGIPLIEDAAHAIGTRYKMNG
;
A
#
# COMPACT_ATOMS: atom_id res chain seq x y z
N MET A 1 13.08 -5.76 9.47
CA MET A 1 11.61 -5.71 9.33
C MET A 1 11.26 -5.50 7.87
N LYS A 2 10.08 -5.92 7.41
CA LYS A 2 9.62 -5.78 6.01
C LYS A 2 8.46 -4.77 5.93
N VAL A 3 8.44 -3.96 4.88
CA VAL A 3 7.33 -3.04 4.57
C VAL A 3 6.86 -3.33 3.16
N ILE A 4 5.57 -3.61 3.00
CA ILE A 4 4.97 -3.90 1.69
C ILE A 4 4.62 -2.59 0.99
N THR A 5 4.97 -2.45 -0.28
CA THR A 5 4.68 -1.28 -1.12
C THR A 5 4.52 -1.71 -2.59
N PRO A 6 3.76 -1.00 -3.45
CA PRO A 6 3.75 -1.30 -4.88
C PRO A 6 5.14 -1.23 -5.52
N SER A 7 5.35 -2.04 -6.57
CA SER A 7 6.48 -1.93 -7.50
C SER A 7 6.40 -0.68 -8.38
N GLN A 8 5.19 -0.16 -8.60
CA GLN A 8 4.93 1.09 -9.32
C GLN A 8 4.58 2.21 -8.34
N THR A 9 5.55 3.09 -8.04
CA THR A 9 5.37 4.26 -7.16
C THR A 9 6.49 5.29 -7.37
N TRP A 10 6.45 6.41 -6.66
CA TRP A 10 7.58 7.33 -6.56
C TRP A 10 8.66 6.78 -5.61
N VAL A 11 9.93 7.01 -5.96
CA VAL A 11 11.07 6.44 -5.24
C VAL A 11 11.14 6.84 -3.76
N SER A 12 10.55 7.98 -3.37
CA SER A 12 10.55 8.43 -1.97
C SER A 12 9.94 7.41 -1.01
N THR A 13 8.90 6.69 -1.45
CA THR A 13 8.21 5.66 -0.67
C THR A 13 9.15 4.51 -0.33
N ILE A 14 10.03 4.13 -1.27
CA ILE A 14 11.05 3.10 -1.04
C ILE A 14 12.22 3.66 -0.23
N ASN A 15 12.66 4.89 -0.52
CA ASN A 15 13.79 5.52 0.16
C ASN A 15 13.58 5.65 1.68
N ILE A 16 12.37 5.97 2.13
CA ILE A 16 12.12 6.10 3.57
C ILE A 16 12.15 4.73 4.27
N ILE A 17 11.67 3.67 3.60
CA ILE A 17 11.74 2.29 4.11
C ILE A 17 13.20 1.89 4.28
N THR A 18 14.03 2.09 3.26
CA THR A 18 15.45 1.71 3.28
C THR A 18 16.25 2.55 4.27
N LEU A 19 15.99 3.86 4.36
CA LEU A 19 16.65 4.76 5.31
C LEU A 19 16.41 4.36 6.77
N LEU A 20 15.23 3.80 7.08
CA LEU A 20 14.89 3.27 8.41
C LEU A 20 15.46 1.86 8.67
N GLY A 21 16.27 1.30 7.75
CA GLY A 21 16.85 -0.04 7.87
C GLY A 21 15.84 -1.18 7.67
N ALA A 22 14.68 -0.88 7.07
CA ALA A 22 13.68 -1.89 6.70
C ALA A 22 13.89 -2.40 5.26
N GLU A 23 13.39 -3.59 4.99
CA GLU A 23 13.40 -4.21 3.67
C GLU A 23 12.07 -3.89 2.94
N PRO A 24 12.09 -3.15 1.82
CA PRO A 24 10.90 -2.95 1.00
C PRO A 24 10.54 -4.27 0.29
N VAL A 25 9.30 -4.70 0.44
CA VAL A 25 8.72 -5.83 -0.30
C VAL A 25 7.81 -5.24 -1.38
N MET A 26 8.35 -5.19 -2.60
CA MET A 26 7.63 -4.67 -3.76
C MET A 26 6.60 -5.69 -4.24
N VAL A 27 5.36 -5.24 -4.40
CA VAL A 27 4.22 -6.06 -4.84
C VAL A 27 3.71 -5.50 -6.16
N ASP A 28 3.33 -6.42 -7.07
CA ASP A 28 2.83 -6.02 -8.38
C ASP A 28 1.47 -5.31 -8.29
N ILE A 29 1.20 -4.51 -9.31
CA ILE A 29 -0.01 -3.72 -9.46
C ILE A 29 -1.00 -4.39 -10.42
N ASP A 30 -2.26 -4.06 -10.26
CA ASP A 30 -3.25 -4.33 -11.29
C ASP A 30 -3.01 -3.42 -12.51
N ARG A 31 -3.14 -4.01 -13.71
CA ARG A 31 -2.78 -3.35 -14.97
C ARG A 31 -3.67 -2.14 -15.28
N ASP A 32 -4.96 -2.22 -14.93
CA ASP A 32 -5.96 -1.24 -15.34
C ASP A 32 -6.03 -0.08 -14.36
N THR A 33 -5.80 -0.36 -13.07
CA THR A 33 -5.84 0.64 -11.99
C THR A 33 -4.47 1.20 -11.63
N LEU A 34 -3.38 0.50 -11.98
CA LEU A 34 -2.01 0.82 -11.61
C LEU A 34 -1.76 0.84 -10.08
N MET A 35 -2.61 0.16 -9.32
CA MET A 35 -2.57 0.07 -7.86
C MET A 35 -2.51 -1.38 -7.40
N VAL A 36 -2.07 -1.62 -6.17
CA VAL A 36 -2.05 -2.97 -5.58
C VAL A 36 -3.47 -3.48 -5.31
N SER A 37 -3.65 -4.79 -5.42
CA SER A 37 -4.87 -5.46 -4.95
C SER A 37 -4.67 -6.02 -3.53
N ALA A 38 -5.75 -6.20 -2.78
CA ALA A 38 -5.68 -6.87 -1.49
C ALA A 38 -5.13 -8.31 -1.62
N GLU A 39 -5.41 -8.99 -2.73
CA GLU A 39 -4.88 -10.33 -3.00
C GLU A 39 -3.35 -10.31 -3.15
N SER A 40 -2.81 -9.37 -3.94
CA SER A 40 -1.36 -9.29 -4.17
C SER A 40 -0.62 -8.91 -2.88
N VAL A 41 -1.19 -8.00 -2.09
CA VAL A 41 -0.64 -7.64 -0.77
C VAL A 41 -0.71 -8.81 0.21
N LYS A 42 -1.85 -9.52 0.30
CA LYS A 42 -2.04 -10.64 1.24
C LYS A 42 -1.00 -11.75 1.01
N LYS A 43 -0.65 -12.04 -0.25
CA LYS A 43 0.40 -13.02 -0.61
C LYS A 43 1.81 -12.61 -0.15
N ALA A 44 2.07 -11.32 0.04
CA ALA A 44 3.36 -10.80 0.46
C ALA A 44 3.50 -10.65 1.99
N ILE A 45 2.43 -10.85 2.75
CA ILE A 45 2.46 -10.78 4.21
C ILE A 45 3.27 -11.96 4.77
N THR A 46 4.17 -11.66 5.69
CA THR A 46 5.00 -12.63 6.41
C THR A 46 5.07 -12.23 7.89
N PRO A 47 5.55 -13.11 8.80
CA PRO A 47 5.79 -12.74 10.20
C PRO A 47 6.75 -11.55 10.40
N ARG A 48 7.56 -11.20 9.38
CA ARG A 48 8.47 -10.05 9.41
C ARG A 48 7.84 -8.74 8.89
N THR A 49 6.63 -8.80 8.32
CA THR A 49 5.93 -7.63 7.80
C THR A 49 5.47 -6.74 8.96
N LYS A 50 5.75 -5.43 8.86
CA LYS A 50 5.46 -4.44 9.91
C LYS A 50 4.60 -3.26 9.46
N ALA A 51 4.44 -3.06 8.16
CA ALA A 51 3.52 -2.07 7.60
C ALA A 51 3.18 -2.43 6.15
N ILE A 52 2.06 -1.90 5.68
CA ILE A 52 1.63 -1.90 4.27
C ILE A 52 1.46 -0.44 3.86
N ILE A 53 2.10 -0.04 2.76
CA ILE A 53 2.03 1.30 2.19
C ILE A 53 1.45 1.21 0.78
N PRO A 54 0.12 1.22 0.59
CA PRO A 54 -0.47 1.36 -0.73
C PRO A 54 -0.29 2.79 -1.25
N VAL A 55 -0.33 2.96 -2.56
CA VAL A 55 -0.16 4.28 -3.21
C VAL A 55 -1.40 4.57 -4.02
N HIS A 56 -2.03 5.70 -3.72
CA HIS A 56 -3.14 6.23 -4.52
C HIS A 56 -2.60 6.82 -5.81
N TYR A 57 -2.63 6.03 -6.87
CA TYR A 57 -1.95 6.37 -8.10
C TYR A 57 -2.79 7.34 -8.96
N ALA A 58 -2.14 8.36 -9.53
CA ALA A 58 -2.75 9.35 -10.42
C ALA A 58 -4.05 10.00 -9.87
N GLY A 59 -4.18 10.13 -8.55
CA GLY A 59 -5.36 10.70 -7.91
C GLY A 59 -6.53 9.73 -7.70
N ALA A 60 -6.43 8.48 -8.17
CA ALA A 60 -7.41 7.44 -7.89
C ALA A 60 -7.15 6.79 -6.51
N PRO A 61 -8.20 6.55 -5.70
CA PRO A 61 -8.02 5.88 -4.42
C PRO A 61 -7.82 4.37 -4.63
N CYS A 62 -7.01 3.75 -3.79
CA CYS A 62 -6.95 2.28 -3.70
C CYS A 62 -8.27 1.73 -3.15
N ASP A 63 -8.50 0.42 -3.27
CA ASP A 63 -9.59 -0.23 -2.55
C ASP A 63 -9.27 -0.37 -1.06
N LEU A 64 -9.49 0.71 -0.31
CA LEU A 64 -9.12 0.84 1.09
C LEU A 64 -9.85 -0.16 1.99
N ASP A 65 -11.13 -0.47 1.72
CA ASP A 65 -11.87 -1.46 2.52
C ASP A 65 -11.20 -2.85 2.44
N ALA A 66 -10.84 -3.28 1.22
CA ALA A 66 -10.21 -4.57 1.02
C ALA A 66 -8.79 -4.61 1.61
N LEU A 67 -8.01 -3.54 1.44
CA LEU A 67 -6.66 -3.43 2.01
C LEU A 67 -6.68 -3.36 3.53
N ARG A 68 -7.67 -2.67 4.11
CA ARG A 68 -7.81 -2.54 5.56
C ARG A 68 -8.24 -3.85 6.20
N ALA A 69 -9.15 -4.59 5.57
CA ALA A 69 -9.57 -5.91 6.05
C ALA A 69 -8.37 -6.87 6.21
N ILE A 70 -7.47 -6.94 5.23
CA ILE A 70 -6.28 -7.81 5.32
C ILE A 70 -5.23 -7.28 6.31
N ALA A 71 -5.12 -5.96 6.45
CA ALA A 71 -4.20 -5.32 7.39
C ALA A 71 -4.64 -5.59 8.84
N ASP A 72 -5.94 -5.46 9.11
CA ASP A 72 -6.56 -5.75 10.40
C ASP A 72 -6.48 -7.25 10.74
N GLU A 73 -6.77 -8.14 9.79
CA GLU A 73 -6.61 -9.60 9.94
C GLU A 73 -5.17 -9.97 10.34
N ALA A 74 -4.18 -9.28 9.77
CA ALA A 74 -2.77 -9.52 10.04
C ALA A 74 -2.23 -8.75 11.28
N GLY A 75 -2.99 -7.81 11.83
CA GLY A 75 -2.54 -6.92 12.91
C GLY A 75 -1.41 -5.98 12.48
N ILE A 76 -1.41 -5.52 11.22
CA ILE A 76 -0.35 -4.70 10.61
C ILE A 76 -0.93 -3.33 10.23
N PRO A 77 -0.24 -2.21 10.53
CA PRO A 77 -0.71 -0.89 10.12
C PRO A 77 -0.73 -0.71 8.60
N LEU A 78 -1.79 -0.06 8.11
CA LEU A 78 -1.93 0.44 6.74
C LEU A 78 -1.61 1.95 6.75
N ILE A 79 -0.63 2.38 5.97
CA ILE A 79 -0.20 3.78 5.86
C ILE A 79 -0.41 4.23 4.41
N GLU A 80 -1.38 5.08 4.18
CA GLU A 80 -1.72 5.52 2.81
C GLU A 80 -0.68 6.51 2.27
N ASP A 81 -0.07 6.19 1.13
CA ASP A 81 0.66 7.18 0.33
C ASP A 81 -0.32 7.90 -0.59
N ALA A 82 -0.78 9.05 -0.11
CA ALA A 82 -1.75 9.91 -0.77
C ALA A 82 -1.10 11.09 -1.53
N ALA A 83 0.19 11.02 -1.85
CA ALA A 83 0.91 12.14 -2.47
C ALA A 83 0.29 12.64 -3.79
N HIS A 84 -0.27 11.73 -4.61
CA HIS A 84 -0.99 12.09 -5.84
C HIS A 84 -2.50 12.32 -5.63
N ALA A 85 -3.03 12.06 -4.44
CA ALA A 85 -4.47 11.93 -4.19
C ALA A 85 -5.04 13.04 -3.30
N ILE A 86 -4.45 14.23 -3.39
CA ILE A 86 -5.01 15.39 -2.72
C ILE A 86 -6.42 15.69 -3.26
N GLY A 87 -7.39 15.76 -2.35
CA GLY A 87 -8.80 15.99 -2.69
C GLY A 87 -9.56 14.75 -3.17
N THR A 88 -8.90 13.60 -3.31
CA THR A 88 -9.56 12.34 -3.63
C THR A 88 -10.51 11.92 -2.51
N ARG A 89 -11.67 11.39 -2.90
CA ARG A 89 -12.68 10.88 -1.96
C ARG A 89 -12.88 9.39 -2.20
N TYR A 90 -12.82 8.60 -1.14
CA TYR A 90 -13.12 7.18 -1.17
C TYR A 90 -14.44 6.93 -0.43
N LYS A 91 -15.39 6.24 -1.10
CA LYS A 91 -16.70 5.83 -0.57
C LYS A 91 -17.29 6.83 0.43
N MET A 92 -17.56 8.03 -0.05
CA MET A 92 -18.35 8.99 0.72
C MET A 92 -19.75 8.42 0.85
N ASN A 93 -20.05 7.82 2.00
CA ASN A 93 -21.43 7.59 2.38
C ASN A 93 -22.05 8.97 2.62
N GLY A 94 -23.07 9.30 1.83
CA GLY A 94 -23.96 10.43 2.08
C GLY A 94 -24.88 10.15 3.25
#